data_AF-A0A519L7R8-F1
#
_entry.id   AF-A0A519L7R8-F1
#
_cell.length_a   1.000
_cell.length_b   1.000
_cell.length_c   1.000
_cell.angle_alpha   90.00
_cell.angle_beta   90.00
_cell.angle_gamma   90.00
#
_symmetry.space_group_name_H-M   'P 1'
#
loop_
_entity.id
_entity.type
_entity.pdbx_description
1 polymer ?
#
loop_
_entity_poly.entity_id
_entity_poly.type
_entity_poly.pdbx_seq_one_letter_code
_entity_poly.pdbx_strand_id
1 'polypeptide(L)'
;MSDVTVNLLFLALSLVLAALGAAVGGWLQHRSWQHQHWQQMRSERTRAALPVVERAAMLVDKRLFAQRRFLWTLRGGDQTDIAAALTEYRHAVKDWMENLGRTKAELWNAFDKDTAISFEEILHDKFAANGRKLESRYRSGERGGLSAEERELNKLGKRAYEFSQTLLDRISKEEINGLSGHNRLSFQNWENLSSTYLVSRLLGLASDR
;
A
#
# COMPACT_ATOMS: atom_id res chain seq x y z
N MET A 1 46.56 2.21 58.30
CA MET A 1 45.98 2.82 57.08
C MET A 1 45.54 1.74 56.08
N SER A 2 44.91 0.65 56.54
CA SER A 2 44.57 -0.50 55.68
C SER A 2 43.07 -0.60 55.38
N ASP A 3 42.21 -0.30 56.35
CA ASP A 3 40.78 -0.68 56.24
C ASP A 3 39.96 0.39 55.51
N VAL A 4 40.28 1.67 55.73
CA VAL A 4 39.60 2.80 55.07
C VAL A 4 39.85 2.78 53.56
N THR A 5 41.07 2.48 53.12
CA THR A 5 41.43 2.39 51.70
C THR A 5 40.76 1.21 51.01
N VAL A 6 40.65 0.07 51.70
CA VAL A 6 39.95 -1.12 51.20
C VAL A 6 38.45 -0.85 51.08
N ASN A 7 37.83 -0.20 52.07
CA ASN A 7 36.42 0.17 52.03
C ASN A 7 36.11 1.17 50.90
N LEU A 8 36.99 2.15 50.66
CA LEU A 8 36.84 3.10 49.54
C LEU A 8 36.96 2.41 48.18
N LEU A 9 37.86 1.43 48.03
CA LEU A 9 37.98 0.64 46.81
C LEU A 9 36.73 -0.19 46.55
N PHE A 10 36.15 -0.84 47.57
CA PHE A 10 34.91 -1.58 47.43
C PHE A 10 33.72 -0.68 47.05
N LEU A 11 33.61 0.50 47.66
CA LEU A 11 32.60 1.49 47.29
C LEU A 11 32.76 1.94 45.83
N ALA A 12 33.98 2.31 45.42
CA ALA A 12 34.25 2.70 44.04
C ALA A 12 33.91 1.57 43.04
N LEU A 13 34.31 0.33 43.35
CA LEU A 13 34.00 -0.84 42.51
C LEU A 13 32.49 -1.08 42.40
N SER A 14 31.76 -1.01 43.52
CA SER A 14 30.30 -1.17 43.52
C SER A 14 29.59 -0.08 42.70
N LEU A 15 30.08 1.17 42.75
CA LEU A 15 29.54 2.29 41.98
C LEU A 15 29.78 2.09 40.48
N VAL A 16 30.98 1.65 40.09
CA VAL A 16 31.30 1.32 38.70
C VAL A 16 30.43 0.17 38.21
N LEU A 17 30.26 -0.89 39.00
CA LEU A 17 29.40 -2.01 38.63
C LEU A 17 27.94 -1.58 38.48
N ALA A 18 27.43 -0.74 39.38
CA ALA A 18 26.08 -0.20 39.30
C ALA A 18 25.89 0.70 38.06
N ALA A 19 26.87 1.55 37.75
CA ALA A 19 26.85 2.39 36.55
C ALA A 19 26.87 1.55 35.26
N LEU A 20 27.70 0.50 35.21
CA LEU A 20 27.71 -0.45 34.09
C LEU A 20 26.39 -1.20 33.97
N GLY A 21 25.81 -1.65 35.08
CA GLY A 21 24.50 -2.30 35.11
C GLY A 21 23.39 -1.39 34.61
N ALA A 22 23.38 -0.12 35.02
CA ALA A 22 22.43 0.88 34.55
C ALA A 22 22.62 1.19 33.05
N ALA A 23 23.86 1.28 32.57
CA ALA A 23 24.16 1.51 31.17
C ALA A 23 23.69 0.34 30.28
N VAL A 24 24.00 -0.90 30.68
CA VAL A 24 23.54 -2.11 29.96
C VAL A 24 22.02 -2.24 30.01
N GLY A 25 21.41 -1.98 31.17
CA GLY A 25 19.96 -1.98 31.33
C GLY A 25 19.28 -0.97 30.43
N GLY A 26 19.77 0.27 30.39
CA GLY A 26 19.28 1.32 29.52
C GLY A 26 19.43 0.97 28.03
N TRP A 27 20.56 0.38 27.64
CA TRP A 27 20.79 -0.07 26.26
C TRP A 27 19.82 -1.18 25.83
N LEU A 28 19.61 -2.21 26.68
CA LEU A 28 18.65 -3.28 26.40
C LEU A 28 17.22 -2.77 26.33
N GLN A 29 16.85 -1.85 27.23
CA GLN A 29 15.53 -1.20 27.22
C GLN A 29 15.33 -0.39 25.94
N HIS A 30 16.32 0.40 25.52
CA HIS A 30 16.26 1.17 24.30
C HIS A 30 16.10 0.28 23.07
N ARG A 31 16.91 -0.79 22.96
CA ARG A 31 16.83 -1.76 21.86
C ARG A 31 15.47 -2.46 21.82
N SER A 32 14.96 -2.88 22.98
CA SER A 32 13.64 -3.51 23.09
C SER A 32 12.53 -2.54 22.65
N TRP A 33 12.58 -1.30 23.11
CA TRP A 33 11.61 -0.26 22.75
C TRP A 33 11.62 0.03 21.25
N GLN A 34 12.79 0.20 20.64
CA GLN A 34 12.91 0.38 19.19
C GLN A 34 12.29 -0.79 18.41
N HIS A 35 12.58 -2.03 18.83
CA HIS A 35 12.03 -3.21 18.18
C HIS A 35 10.51 -3.30 18.30
N GLN A 36 9.97 -3.06 19.50
CA GLN A 36 8.53 -3.06 19.74
C GLN A 36 7.83 -1.94 18.95
N HIS A 37 8.39 -0.73 18.98
CA HIS A 37 7.87 0.40 18.24
C HIS A 37 7.84 0.13 16.73
N TRP A 38 8.90 -0.48 16.19
CA TRP A 38 8.95 -0.90 14.80
C TRP A 38 7.90 -1.95 14.44
N GLN A 39 7.76 -3.00 15.25
CA GLN A 39 6.73 -4.03 15.04
C GLN A 39 5.31 -3.44 15.09
N GLN A 40 5.07 -2.52 16.01
CA GLN A 40 3.78 -1.83 16.14
C GLN A 40 3.50 -0.98 14.89
N MET A 41 4.44 -0.12 14.50
CA MET A 41 4.33 0.71 13.29
C MET A 41 4.09 -0.14 12.04
N ARG A 42 4.81 -1.26 11.89
CA ARG A 42 4.60 -2.22 10.81
C ARG A 42 3.17 -2.75 10.80
N SER A 43 2.70 -3.27 11.95
CA SER A 43 1.35 -3.83 12.08
C SER A 43 0.27 -2.80 11.76
N GLU A 44 0.38 -1.59 12.30
CA GLU A 44 -0.57 -0.50 12.08
C GLU A 44 -0.65 -0.09 10.61
N ARG A 45 0.51 0.04 9.94
CA ARG A 45 0.59 0.43 8.53
C ARG A 45 0.02 -0.64 7.60
N THR A 46 0.37 -1.91 7.82
CA THR A 46 -0.22 -3.05 7.09
C THR A 46 -1.73 -3.11 7.27
N ARG A 47 -2.21 -2.94 8.50
CA ARG A 47 -3.64 -2.93 8.83
C ARG A 47 -4.37 -1.74 8.19
N ALA A 48 -3.71 -0.60 8.04
CA ALA A 48 -4.28 0.58 7.39
C ALA A 48 -4.32 0.47 5.85
N ALA A 49 -3.35 -0.23 5.23
CA ALA A 49 -3.26 -0.37 3.78
C ALA A 49 -4.27 -1.38 3.21
N LEU A 50 -4.53 -2.50 3.92
CA LEU A 50 -5.42 -3.55 3.43
C LEU A 50 -6.84 -3.05 3.06
N PRO A 51 -7.53 -2.25 3.90
CA PRO A 51 -8.84 -1.70 3.55
C PRO A 51 -8.84 -0.80 2.32
N VAL A 52 -7.71 -0.16 2.00
CA VAL A 52 -7.57 0.66 0.77
C VAL A 52 -7.63 -0.22 -0.46
N VAL A 53 -6.90 -1.34 -0.45
CA VAL A 53 -6.90 -2.32 -1.54
C VAL A 53 -8.27 -2.94 -1.72
N GLU A 54 -8.92 -3.35 -0.63
CA GLU A 54 -10.27 -3.93 -0.66
C GLU A 54 -11.30 -2.97 -1.25
N ARG A 55 -11.29 -1.70 -0.81
CA ARG A 55 -12.19 -0.67 -1.36
C ARG A 55 -11.94 -0.42 -2.84
N ALA A 56 -10.68 -0.32 -3.25
CA ALA A 56 -10.32 -0.11 -4.65
C ALA A 56 -10.79 -1.30 -5.52
N ALA A 57 -10.53 -2.54 -5.08
CA ALA A 57 -10.96 -3.75 -5.76
C ALA A 57 -12.49 -3.81 -5.88
N MET A 58 -13.21 -3.59 -4.79
CA MET A 58 -14.69 -3.58 -4.79
C MET A 58 -15.27 -2.55 -5.77
N LEU A 59 -14.69 -1.35 -5.84
CA LEU A 59 -15.14 -0.30 -6.76
C LEU A 59 -14.92 -0.71 -8.23
N VAL A 60 -13.78 -1.34 -8.51
CA VAL A 60 -13.43 -1.86 -9.84
C VAL A 60 -14.36 -3.00 -10.24
N ASP A 61 -14.59 -3.96 -9.36
CA ASP A 61 -15.45 -5.11 -9.62
C ASP A 61 -16.90 -4.68 -9.87
N LYS A 62 -17.42 -3.75 -9.06
CA LYS A 62 -18.76 -3.19 -9.26
C LYS A 62 -18.91 -2.55 -10.65
N ARG A 63 -17.94 -1.73 -11.05
CA ARG A 63 -17.96 -1.08 -12.37
C ARG A 63 -17.81 -2.08 -13.51
N LEU A 64 -16.89 -3.03 -13.38
CA LEU A 64 -16.65 -4.08 -14.36
C LEU A 64 -17.90 -4.94 -14.58
N PHE A 65 -18.54 -5.35 -13.49
CA PHE A 65 -19.77 -6.13 -13.52
C PHE A 65 -20.89 -5.39 -14.24
N ALA A 66 -21.18 -4.15 -13.83
CA ALA A 66 -22.25 -3.36 -14.43
C ALA A 66 -22.01 -3.10 -15.94
N GLN A 67 -20.75 -2.85 -16.32
CA GLN A 67 -20.39 -2.64 -17.73
C GLN A 67 -20.46 -3.93 -18.55
N ARG A 68 -20.11 -5.09 -17.99
CA ARG A 68 -20.30 -6.41 -18.63
C ARG A 68 -21.78 -6.72 -18.81
N ARG A 69 -22.59 -6.50 -17.78
CA ARG A 69 -24.04 -6.71 -17.84
C ARG A 69 -24.65 -5.86 -18.95
N PHE A 70 -24.31 -4.56 -18.99
CA PHE A 70 -24.77 -3.67 -20.05
C PHE A 70 -24.32 -4.11 -21.45
N LEU A 71 -23.08 -4.57 -21.61
CA LEU A 71 -22.59 -5.12 -22.87
C LEU A 71 -23.39 -6.35 -23.31
N TRP A 72 -23.67 -7.28 -22.39
CA TRP A 72 -24.40 -8.51 -22.72
C TRP A 72 -25.87 -8.24 -23.04
N THR A 73 -26.55 -7.35 -22.32
CA THR A 73 -27.92 -6.97 -22.67
C THR A 73 -27.97 -6.20 -23.98
N LEU A 74 -26.99 -5.35 -24.28
CA LEU A 74 -26.92 -4.66 -25.57
C LEU A 74 -26.71 -5.63 -26.76
N ARG A 75 -26.11 -6.80 -26.52
CA ARG A 75 -25.87 -7.82 -27.55
C ARG A 75 -27.14 -8.54 -27.99
N GLY A 76 -28.09 -8.79 -27.08
CA GLY A 76 -29.25 -9.62 -27.39
C GLY A 76 -30.41 -9.57 -26.39
N GLY A 77 -30.38 -8.67 -25.41
CA GLY A 77 -31.50 -8.43 -24.50
C GLY A 77 -32.64 -7.66 -25.17
N ASP A 78 -33.81 -7.70 -24.53
CA ASP A 78 -34.93 -6.87 -24.94
C ASP A 78 -34.73 -5.39 -24.48
N GLN A 79 -35.62 -4.49 -24.89
CA GLN A 79 -35.45 -3.08 -24.53
C GLN A 79 -35.61 -2.80 -23.04
N THR A 80 -36.38 -3.61 -22.33
CA THR A 80 -36.58 -3.46 -20.89
C THR A 80 -35.30 -3.82 -20.15
N ASP A 81 -34.67 -4.95 -20.53
CA ASP A 81 -33.40 -5.42 -20.00
C ASP A 81 -32.25 -4.46 -20.31
N ILE A 82 -32.21 -3.92 -21.53
CA ILE A 82 -31.21 -2.92 -21.92
C ILE A 82 -31.37 -1.66 -21.08
N ALA A 83 -32.60 -1.15 -20.89
CA ALA A 83 -32.86 0.05 -20.09
C ALA A 83 -32.49 -0.15 -18.60
N ALA A 84 -32.80 -1.33 -18.04
CA ALA A 84 -32.44 -1.69 -16.68
C ALA A 84 -30.90 -1.77 -16.51
N ALA A 85 -30.21 -2.46 -17.42
CA ALA A 85 -28.75 -2.59 -17.37
C ALA A 85 -28.03 -1.25 -17.60
N LEU A 86 -28.56 -0.39 -18.48
CA LEU A 86 -28.04 0.96 -18.68
C LEU A 86 -28.14 1.80 -17.40
N THR A 87 -29.26 1.69 -16.69
CA THR A 87 -29.48 2.39 -15.42
C THR A 87 -28.46 1.92 -14.38
N GLU A 88 -28.29 0.61 -14.21
CA GLU A 88 -27.28 0.04 -13.30
C GLU A 88 -25.86 0.47 -13.67
N TYR A 89 -25.51 0.43 -14.96
CA TYR A 89 -24.22 0.92 -15.46
C TYR A 89 -23.99 2.40 -15.12
N ARG A 90 -25.00 3.27 -15.33
CA ARG A 90 -24.89 4.70 -14.99
C ARG A 90 -24.71 4.92 -13.49
N HIS A 91 -25.40 4.16 -12.65
CA HIS A 91 -25.19 4.20 -11.21
C HIS A 91 -23.75 3.79 -10.85
N ALA A 92 -23.23 2.70 -11.42
CA ALA A 92 -21.85 2.27 -11.18
C ALA A 92 -20.82 3.30 -11.66
N VAL A 93 -21.08 4.01 -12.78
CA VAL A 93 -20.21 5.11 -13.25
C VAL A 93 -20.27 6.30 -12.29
N LYS A 94 -21.44 6.66 -11.79
CA LYS A 94 -21.60 7.73 -10.79
C LYS A 94 -20.83 7.39 -9.52
N ASP A 95 -21.07 6.21 -8.95
CA ASP A 95 -20.40 5.75 -7.74
C ASP A 95 -18.87 5.70 -7.93
N TRP A 96 -18.40 5.26 -9.10
CA TRP A 96 -16.99 5.29 -9.46
C TRP A 96 -16.42 6.72 -9.43
N MET A 97 -17.12 7.68 -10.01
CA MET A 97 -16.68 9.08 -10.07
C MET A 97 -16.64 9.74 -8.71
N GLU A 98 -17.66 9.50 -7.88
CA GLU A 98 -17.71 10.02 -6.51
C GLU A 98 -16.56 9.48 -5.64
N ASN A 99 -16.09 8.25 -5.90
CA ASN A 99 -15.03 7.63 -5.12
C ASN A 99 -13.63 7.75 -5.74
N LEU A 100 -13.49 8.13 -7.02
CA LEU A 100 -12.21 8.15 -7.74
C LEU A 100 -11.15 8.99 -7.01
N GLY A 101 -11.50 10.22 -6.62
CA GLY A 101 -10.57 11.13 -5.95
C GLY A 101 -10.12 10.60 -4.59
N ARG A 102 -11.07 10.04 -3.82
CA ARG A 102 -10.79 9.41 -2.52
C ARG A 102 -9.87 8.21 -2.68
N THR A 103 -10.19 7.28 -3.58
CA THR A 103 -9.37 6.08 -3.82
C THR A 103 -7.96 6.45 -4.25
N LYS A 104 -7.78 7.44 -5.13
CA LYS A 104 -6.44 7.94 -5.52
C LYS A 104 -5.66 8.49 -4.34
N ALA A 105 -6.29 9.30 -3.49
CA ALA A 105 -5.63 9.85 -2.30
C ALA A 105 -5.25 8.76 -1.30
N GLU A 106 -6.12 7.78 -1.08
CA GLU A 106 -5.84 6.63 -0.22
C GLU A 106 -4.68 5.78 -0.76
N LEU A 107 -4.66 5.50 -2.08
CA LEU A 107 -3.57 4.77 -2.73
C LEU A 107 -2.24 5.52 -2.66
N TRP A 108 -2.24 6.83 -2.86
CA TRP A 108 -1.05 7.66 -2.70
C TRP A 108 -0.50 7.55 -1.27
N ASN A 109 -1.35 7.77 -0.27
CA ASN A 109 -0.92 7.76 1.12
C ASN A 109 -0.44 6.37 1.58
N ALA A 110 -1.09 5.30 1.13
CA ALA A 110 -0.73 3.93 1.50
C ALA A 110 0.54 3.46 0.77
N PHE A 111 0.69 3.75 -0.52
CA PHE A 111 1.76 3.18 -1.34
C PHE A 111 2.72 4.26 -1.83
N ASP A 112 2.31 5.01 -2.85
CA ASP A 112 3.05 6.11 -3.44
C ASP A 112 2.21 6.79 -4.54
N LYS A 113 2.71 7.93 -5.03
CA LYS A 113 2.09 8.69 -6.10
C LYS A 113 1.95 7.87 -7.39
N ASP A 114 2.95 7.04 -7.72
CA ASP A 114 2.98 6.27 -8.96
C ASP A 114 1.88 5.20 -8.98
N THR A 115 1.54 4.62 -7.83
CA THR A 115 0.42 3.70 -7.67
C THR A 115 -0.91 4.39 -7.94
N ALA A 116 -1.09 5.61 -7.44
CA ALA A 116 -2.31 6.39 -7.66
C ALA A 116 -2.47 6.80 -9.14
N ILE A 117 -1.37 7.13 -9.82
CA ILE A 117 -1.36 7.41 -11.28
C ILE A 117 -1.66 6.13 -12.06
N SER A 118 -1.01 5.02 -11.71
CA SER A 118 -1.22 3.71 -12.36
C SER A 118 -2.69 3.27 -12.29
N PHE A 119 -3.36 3.50 -11.15
CA PHE A 119 -4.79 3.23 -11.01
C PHE A 119 -5.64 4.01 -12.04
N GLU A 120 -5.30 5.28 -12.29
CA GLU A 120 -6.00 6.13 -13.25
C GLU A 120 -5.73 5.68 -14.70
N GLU A 121 -4.47 5.56 -15.08
CA GLU A 121 -4.07 5.26 -16.46
C GLU A 121 -4.44 3.83 -16.90
N ILE A 122 -4.28 2.86 -16.00
CA ILE A 122 -4.49 1.44 -16.30
C ILE A 122 -5.97 1.06 -16.22
N LEU A 123 -6.72 1.65 -15.28
CA LEU A 123 -8.12 1.30 -15.02
C LEU A 123 -9.09 2.40 -15.43
N HIS A 124 -9.01 3.60 -14.82
CA HIS A 124 -10.01 4.66 -15.05
C HIS A 124 -10.16 5.00 -16.54
N ASP A 125 -9.06 5.32 -17.20
CA ASP A 125 -9.06 5.76 -18.61
C ASP A 125 -9.59 4.68 -19.53
N LYS A 126 -9.22 3.42 -19.26
CA LYS A 126 -9.62 2.27 -20.07
C LYS A 126 -11.09 1.93 -19.87
N PHE A 127 -11.60 1.97 -18.64
CA PHE A 127 -13.03 1.85 -18.39
C PHE A 127 -13.82 2.97 -19.07
N ALA A 128 -13.36 4.22 -18.96
CA ALA A 128 -14.01 5.37 -19.59
C ALA A 128 -14.03 5.24 -21.12
N ALA A 129 -12.91 4.85 -21.73
CA ALA A 129 -12.82 4.64 -23.17
C ALA A 129 -13.75 3.51 -23.66
N ASN A 130 -13.79 2.37 -22.95
CA ASN A 130 -14.69 1.27 -23.28
C ASN A 130 -16.16 1.66 -23.08
N GLY A 131 -16.48 2.36 -21.98
CA GLY A 131 -17.83 2.83 -21.67
C GLY A 131 -18.38 3.79 -22.74
N ARG A 132 -17.56 4.72 -23.23
CA ARG A 132 -17.92 5.62 -24.34
C ARG A 132 -18.26 4.85 -25.61
N LYS A 133 -17.54 3.77 -25.93
CA LYS A 133 -17.85 2.93 -27.09
C LYS A 133 -19.19 2.23 -26.93
N LEU A 134 -19.46 1.62 -25.77
CA LEU A 134 -20.74 0.97 -25.49
C LEU A 134 -21.90 1.95 -25.56
N GLU A 135 -21.77 3.14 -24.97
CA GLU A 135 -22.80 4.17 -25.08
C GLU A 135 -23.01 4.66 -26.51
N SER A 136 -21.95 4.79 -27.29
CA SER A 136 -22.05 5.17 -28.70
C SER A 136 -22.85 4.14 -29.50
N ARG A 137 -22.58 2.84 -29.29
CA ARG A 137 -23.32 1.72 -29.93
C ARG A 137 -24.79 1.71 -29.52
N TYR A 138 -25.06 1.93 -28.24
CA TYR A 138 -26.43 2.04 -27.75
C TYR A 138 -27.19 3.20 -28.41
N ARG A 139 -26.57 4.38 -28.52
CA ARG A 139 -27.19 5.56 -29.13
C ARG A 139 -27.39 5.43 -30.64
N SER A 140 -26.50 4.73 -31.35
CA SER A 140 -26.65 4.47 -32.78
C SER A 140 -27.70 3.40 -33.09
N GLY A 141 -28.21 2.69 -32.07
CA GLY A 141 -29.12 1.57 -32.25
C GLY A 141 -28.44 0.32 -32.85
N GLU A 142 -27.12 0.33 -32.97
CA GLU A 142 -26.35 -0.81 -33.45
C GLU A 142 -26.36 -1.91 -32.41
N ARG A 143 -27.07 -2.99 -32.72
CA ARG A 143 -27.12 -4.21 -31.91
C ARG A 143 -26.14 -5.24 -32.46
N GLY A 144 -25.51 -6.00 -31.57
CA GLY A 144 -24.54 -7.02 -31.94
C GLY A 144 -23.14 -6.46 -32.28
N GLY A 145 -22.20 -7.34 -32.62
CA GLY A 145 -20.83 -6.93 -32.99
C GLY A 145 -19.96 -6.37 -31.86
N LEU A 146 -20.26 -6.66 -30.59
CA LEU A 146 -19.56 -6.13 -29.40
C LEU A 146 -18.31 -6.92 -28.98
N SER A 147 -17.74 -7.72 -29.88
CA SER A 147 -16.60 -8.59 -29.54
C SER A 147 -15.33 -7.80 -29.20
N ALA A 148 -15.17 -6.60 -29.77
CA ALA A 148 -14.02 -5.75 -29.46
C ALA A 148 -14.11 -5.19 -28.04
N GLU A 149 -15.27 -4.66 -27.67
CA GLU A 149 -15.57 -4.09 -26.35
C GLU A 149 -15.49 -5.18 -25.26
N GLU A 150 -15.96 -6.39 -25.55
CA GLU A 150 -15.87 -7.53 -24.63
C GLU A 150 -14.43 -7.96 -24.40
N ARG A 151 -13.61 -8.07 -25.46
CA ARG A 151 -12.18 -8.37 -25.33
C ARG A 151 -11.47 -7.31 -24.48
N GLU A 152 -11.79 -6.03 -24.68
CA GLU A 152 -11.22 -4.96 -23.86
C GLU A 152 -11.69 -5.01 -22.41
N LEU A 153 -12.96 -5.36 -22.13
CA LEU A 153 -13.44 -5.59 -20.76
C LEU A 153 -12.75 -6.78 -20.10
N ASN A 154 -12.46 -7.86 -20.84
CA ASN A 154 -11.75 -9.01 -20.31
C ASN A 154 -10.29 -8.68 -19.98
N LYS A 155 -9.61 -7.91 -20.86
CA LYS A 155 -8.29 -7.36 -20.55
C LYS A 155 -8.31 -6.45 -19.32
N LEU A 156 -9.36 -5.62 -19.19
CA LEU A 156 -9.54 -4.76 -18.03
C LEU A 156 -9.73 -5.55 -16.74
N GLY A 157 -10.53 -6.61 -16.77
CA GLY A 157 -10.67 -7.50 -15.62
C GLY A 157 -9.36 -8.16 -15.20
N LYS A 158 -8.55 -8.60 -16.18
CA LYS A 158 -7.21 -9.12 -15.91
C LYS A 158 -6.30 -8.06 -15.28
N ARG A 159 -6.25 -6.84 -15.84
CA ARG A 159 -5.45 -5.73 -15.32
C ARG A 159 -5.87 -5.31 -13.91
N ALA A 160 -7.17 -5.28 -13.64
CA ALA A 160 -7.72 -5.00 -12.32
C ALA A 160 -7.21 -6.02 -11.28
N TYR A 161 -7.28 -7.30 -11.64
CA TYR A 161 -6.77 -8.37 -10.80
C TYR A 161 -5.25 -8.27 -10.57
N GLU A 162 -4.47 -8.05 -11.63
CA GLU A 162 -3.02 -7.86 -11.55
C GLU A 162 -2.65 -6.64 -10.68
N PHE A 163 -3.40 -5.54 -10.80
CA PHE A 163 -3.22 -4.36 -9.97
C PHE A 163 -3.45 -4.68 -8.49
N SER A 164 -4.58 -5.31 -8.14
CA SER A 164 -4.88 -5.72 -6.76
C SER A 164 -3.85 -6.70 -6.20
N GLN A 165 -3.41 -7.69 -6.99
CA GLN A 165 -2.35 -8.62 -6.61
C GLN A 165 -1.03 -7.89 -6.33
N THR A 166 -0.66 -6.92 -7.17
CA THR A 166 0.54 -6.10 -6.97
C THR A 166 0.47 -5.34 -5.65
N LEU A 167 -0.68 -4.77 -5.30
CA LEU A 167 -0.84 -4.07 -4.02
C LEU A 167 -0.76 -5.02 -2.81
N LEU A 168 -1.37 -6.20 -2.90
CA LEU A 168 -1.28 -7.22 -1.85
C LEU A 168 0.15 -7.74 -1.68
N ASP A 169 0.87 -7.96 -2.77
CA ASP A 169 2.28 -8.35 -2.76
C ASP A 169 3.15 -7.26 -2.11
N ARG A 170 2.92 -5.99 -2.44
CA ARG A 170 3.58 -4.85 -1.78
C ARG A 170 3.29 -4.80 -0.28
N ILE A 171 2.05 -5.07 0.15
CA ILE A 171 1.72 -5.17 1.58
C ILE A 171 2.49 -6.31 2.24
N SER A 172 2.54 -7.48 1.60
CA SER A 172 3.26 -8.66 2.08
C SER A 172 4.76 -8.39 2.23
N LYS A 173 5.34 -7.66 1.27
CA LYS A 173 6.75 -7.26 1.24
C LYS A 173 7.08 -6.01 2.07
N GLU A 174 6.10 -5.42 2.75
CA GLU A 174 6.25 -4.17 3.52
C GLU A 174 6.68 -2.96 2.67
N GLU A 175 6.41 -2.99 1.35
CA GLU A 175 6.66 -1.91 0.39
C GLU A 175 5.52 -0.85 0.44
N ILE A 176 5.20 -0.44 1.65
CA ILE A 176 4.19 0.55 2.02
C ILE A 176 4.92 1.87 2.34
N ASN A 177 4.26 2.99 2.10
CA ASN A 177 4.81 4.31 2.43
C ASN A 177 5.13 4.40 3.94
N GLY A 178 6.36 4.80 4.27
CA GLY A 178 6.86 4.90 5.65
C GLY A 178 7.44 3.61 6.24
N LEU A 179 7.31 2.44 5.58
CA LEU A 179 8.04 1.21 5.95
C LEU A 179 9.20 0.91 4.98
N SER A 180 9.11 1.43 3.76
CA SER A 180 10.12 1.29 2.72
C SER A 180 11.42 2.01 3.10
N GLY A 181 12.47 1.27 3.48
CA GLY A 181 13.80 1.83 3.73
C GLY A 181 14.56 1.28 4.94
N HIS A 182 13.88 0.61 5.89
CA HIS A 182 14.54 0.15 7.13
C HIS A 182 15.61 -0.95 6.91
N ASN A 183 15.58 -1.62 5.75
CA ASN A 183 16.52 -2.70 5.36
C ASN A 183 17.34 -2.42 4.08
N ARG A 184 17.25 -1.24 3.46
CA ARG A 184 18.04 -0.95 2.24
C ARG A 184 19.39 -0.34 2.61
N LEU A 185 20.43 -1.18 2.66
CA LEU A 185 21.82 -0.72 2.47
C LEU A 185 21.95 -0.24 1.02
N SER A 186 21.92 1.08 0.79
CA SER A 186 22.16 1.65 -0.54
C SER A 186 23.59 2.17 -0.65
N PHE A 187 24.20 2.01 -1.83
CA PHE A 187 25.56 2.49 -2.14
C PHE A 187 25.72 4.01 -2.05
N GLN A 188 24.62 4.77 -1.94
CA GLN A 188 24.65 6.22 -1.70
C GLN A 188 25.01 6.57 -0.25
N ASN A 189 24.98 5.60 0.69
CA ASN A 189 25.33 5.77 2.09
C ASN A 189 26.68 5.10 2.45
N TRP A 190 27.69 5.22 1.59
CA TRP A 190 29.05 4.70 1.84
C TRP A 190 29.66 5.24 3.15
N GLU A 191 29.28 6.43 3.61
CA GLU A 191 29.78 7.01 4.87
C GLU A 191 29.34 6.20 6.12
N ASN A 192 28.25 5.43 6.00
CA ASN A 192 27.77 4.48 7.01
C ASN A 192 28.49 3.12 6.99
N LEU A 193 29.53 2.95 6.16
CA LEU A 193 30.42 1.78 6.16
C LEU A 193 31.74 2.03 6.89
N SER A 194 31.93 3.20 7.51
CA SER A 194 33.09 3.41 8.37
C SER A 194 33.04 2.48 9.59
N SER A 195 34.19 1.92 9.97
CA SER A 195 34.31 1.02 11.13
C SER A 195 33.80 1.68 12.42
N THR A 196 33.89 3.01 12.51
CA THR A 196 33.33 3.81 13.61
C THR A 196 31.82 3.86 13.59
N TYR A 197 31.16 4.01 12.44
CA TYR A 197 29.70 3.88 12.34
C TYR A 197 29.24 2.47 12.67
N LEU A 198 29.92 1.43 12.17
CA LEU A 198 29.59 0.04 12.48
C LEU A 198 29.76 -0.28 13.97
N VAL A 199 30.84 0.20 14.61
CA VAL A 199 31.04 0.08 16.07
C VAL A 199 30.01 0.91 16.84
N SER A 200 29.71 2.13 16.42
CA SER A 200 28.66 2.95 17.04
C SER A 200 27.27 2.33 16.87
N ARG A 201 26.99 1.66 15.76
CA ARG A 201 25.74 0.94 15.50
C ARG A 201 25.68 -0.38 16.27
N LEU A 202 26.81 -1.08 16.41
CA LEU A 202 26.94 -2.27 17.27
C LEU A 202 26.74 -1.90 18.75
N LEU A 203 27.19 -0.71 19.14
CA LEU A 203 27.03 -0.13 20.48
C LEU A 203 25.74 0.70 20.67
N GLY A 204 24.92 0.88 19.62
CA GLY A 204 23.65 1.63 19.66
C GLY A 204 23.76 3.15 19.86
N LEU A 205 24.91 3.76 19.55
CA LEU A 205 25.21 5.18 19.69
C LEU A 205 24.92 6.02 18.43
N ALA A 206 24.69 5.39 17.28
CA ALA A 206 24.29 6.11 16.06
C ALA A 206 22.78 6.36 16.06
N SER A 207 22.39 7.63 16.14
CA SER A 207 21.04 8.11 15.85
C SER A 207 20.91 8.31 14.34
N ASP A 208 19.95 7.63 13.70
CA ASP A 208 19.57 7.91 12.32
C ASP A 208 19.06 9.37 12.25
N ARG A 209 19.76 10.22 11.48
CA ARG A 209 19.25 11.52 11.02
C ARG A 209 18.91 11.42 9.54
#